data_AF-A0A3P6B6L9-F1
#
_entry.id   AF-A0A3P6B6L9-F1
#
_cell.length_a   1.000
_cell.length_b   1.000
_cell.length_c   1.000
_cell.angle_alpha   90.00
_cell.angle_beta   90.00
_cell.angle_gamma   90.00
#
_symmetry.space_group_name_H-M   'P 1'
#
loop_
_entity.id
_entity.type
_entity.pdbx_description
1 polymer ?
#
loop_
_entity_poly.entity_id
_entity_poly.type
_entity_poly.pdbx_seq_one_letter_code
_entity_poly.pdbx_strand_id
1 'polypeptide(L)'
;CSFSFQLWSKVASRLEIQPQRGWEDTLNQMTALHLQKSHRLLVLTAWQATTYWLWNERNARLHSNTFRSVDSIFKLLDRQLINKVQSFR
;
A
#
# COMPACT_ATOMS: atom_id res chain seq x y z
N CYS A 1 -6.19 -9.31 -8.55
CA CYS A 1 -7.56 -8.73 -8.44
C CYS A 1 -7.53 -7.25 -8.83
N SER A 2 -8.57 -6.73 -9.49
CA SER A 2 -8.65 -5.31 -9.91
C SER A 2 -8.55 -4.35 -8.74
N PHE A 3 -9.31 -4.59 -7.66
CA PHE A 3 -9.33 -3.74 -6.47
C PHE A 3 -7.94 -3.57 -5.83
N SER A 4 -7.25 -4.70 -5.57
CA SER A 4 -5.91 -4.71 -4.98
C SER A 4 -4.89 -3.99 -5.85
N PHE A 5 -4.95 -4.21 -7.17
CA PHE A 5 -4.04 -3.57 -8.11
C PHE A 5 -4.29 -2.06 -8.22
N GLN A 6 -5.55 -1.61 -8.23
CA GLN A 6 -5.89 -0.19 -8.26
C GLN A 6 -5.40 0.54 -7.01
N LEU A 7 -5.57 -0.07 -5.82
CA LEU A 7 -5.05 0.51 -4.58
C LEU A 7 -3.52 0.58 -4.61
N TRP A 8 -2.85 -0.53 -4.94
CA TRP A 8 -1.39 -0.56 -5.02
C TRP A 8 -0.85 0.43 -6.05
N SER A 9 -1.49 0.56 -7.23
CA SER A 9 -1.07 1.50 -8.27
C SER A 9 -1.10 2.95 -7.79
N LYS A 10 -2.14 3.36 -7.05
CA LYS A 10 -2.21 4.71 -6.47
C LYS A 10 -1.09 4.96 -5.45
N VAL A 11 -0.81 3.98 -4.59
CA VAL A 11 0.26 4.08 -3.58
C VAL A 11 1.64 4.09 -4.23
N ALA A 12 1.91 3.15 -5.13
CA ALA A 12 3.18 3.01 -5.84
C ALA A 12 3.49 4.25 -6.70
N SER A 13 2.49 4.82 -7.38
CA SER A 13 2.65 6.05 -8.16
C SER A 13 3.10 7.25 -7.31
N ARG A 14 2.61 7.38 -6.06
CA ARG A 14 3.04 8.43 -5.13
C ARG A 14 4.48 8.28 -4.65
N LEU A 15 5.00 7.05 -4.73
CA LEU A 15 6.33 6.66 -4.28
C LEU A 15 7.32 6.49 -5.43
N GLU A 16 6.88 6.81 -6.66
CA GLU A 16 7.66 6.68 -7.90
C GLU A 16 8.09 5.23 -8.19
N ILE A 17 7.25 4.26 -7.79
CA ILE A 17 7.43 2.83 -8.04
C ILE A 17 6.48 2.39 -9.15
N GLN A 18 6.99 1.64 -10.12
CA GLN A 18 6.17 0.99 -11.14
C GLN A 18 5.38 -0.16 -10.53
N PRO A 19 4.03 -0.11 -10.48
CA PRO A 19 3.24 -1.14 -9.83
C PRO A 19 3.22 -2.44 -10.66
N GLN A 20 3.51 -3.56 -9.99
CA GLN A 20 3.30 -4.88 -10.57
C GLN A 20 1.88 -5.40 -10.27
N ARG A 21 1.34 -6.21 -11.18
CA ARG A 21 -0.01 -6.77 -11.04
C ARG A 21 -0.02 -8.12 -10.31
N GLY A 22 1.03 -8.92 -10.48
CA GLY A 22 1.23 -10.18 -9.79
C GLY A 22 1.69 -9.95 -8.36
N TRP A 23 1.21 -10.80 -7.44
CA TRP A 23 1.69 -10.79 -6.05
C TRP A 23 3.18 -11.14 -5.98
N GLU A 24 3.58 -12.21 -6.67
CA GLU A 24 4.98 -12.67 -6.72
C GLU A 24 5.89 -11.63 -7.35
N ASP A 25 5.48 -11.02 -8.46
CA ASP A 25 6.22 -9.91 -9.10
C ASP A 25 6.39 -8.72 -8.16
N THR A 26 5.33 -8.35 -7.43
CA THR A 26 5.39 -7.27 -6.44
C THR A 26 6.34 -7.64 -5.30
N LEU A 27 6.28 -8.87 -4.78
CA LEU A 27 7.15 -9.34 -3.72
C LEU A 27 8.63 -9.35 -4.13
N ASN A 28 8.90 -9.84 -5.34
CA ASN A 28 10.24 -9.85 -5.93
C ASN A 28 10.75 -8.41 -6.10
N GLN A 29 9.91 -7.51 -6.62
CA GLN A 29 10.23 -6.08 -6.73
C GLN A 29 10.57 -5.46 -5.37
N MET A 30 9.75 -5.70 -4.33
CA MET A 30 9.97 -5.14 -2.99
C MET A 30 11.25 -5.67 -2.35
N THR A 31 11.58 -6.94 -2.59
CA THR A 31 12.80 -7.57 -2.07
C THR A 31 14.05 -7.05 -2.79
N ALA A 32 13.94 -6.76 -4.08
CA ALA A 32 15.01 -6.26 -4.95
C ALA A 32 15.10 -4.72 -5.02
N LEU A 33 14.49 -3.97 -4.09
CA LEU A 33 14.54 -2.50 -4.12
C LEU A 33 15.96 -1.97 -3.89
N HIS A 34 16.55 -1.42 -4.94
CA HIS A 34 17.81 -0.67 -4.90
C HIS A 34 17.53 0.83 -4.79
N LEU A 35 17.14 1.27 -3.59
CA LEU A 35 16.85 2.67 -3.26
C LEU A 35 17.66 3.14 -2.06
N GLN A 36 17.76 4.45 -1.87
CA GLN A 36 18.31 5.04 -0.64
C GLN A 36 17.54 4.51 0.58
N LYS A 37 18.25 4.28 1.70
CA LYS A 37 17.70 3.62 2.91
C LYS A 37 16.36 4.20 3.38
N SER A 38 16.23 5.53 3.43
CA SER A 38 15.00 6.22 3.86
C SER A 38 13.84 5.99 2.89
N HIS A 39 14.08 6.12 1.59
CA HIS A 39 13.07 5.88 0.56
C HIS A 39 12.66 4.41 0.51
N ARG A 40 13.63 3.48 0.57
CA ARG A 40 13.36 2.04 0.67
C ARG A 40 12.46 1.72 1.86
N LEU A 41 12.76 2.28 3.04
CA LEU A 41 11.95 2.06 4.24
C LEU A 41 10.52 2.60 4.06
N LEU A 42 10.37 3.78 3.46
CA LEU A 42 9.06 4.35 3.16
C LEU A 42 8.26 3.45 2.20
N VAL A 43 8.88 2.97 1.12
CA VAL A 43 8.24 2.08 0.13
C VAL A 43 7.79 0.78 0.79
N LEU A 44 8.68 0.12 1.55
CA LEU A 44 8.35 -1.13 2.23
C LEU A 44 7.22 -0.93 3.25
N THR A 45 7.25 0.17 4.01
CA THR A 45 6.19 0.51 4.97
C THR A 45 4.85 0.74 4.25
N ALA A 46 4.86 1.42 3.12
CA ALA A 46 3.67 1.65 2.32
C ALA A 46 3.10 0.37 1.71
N TRP A 47 3.97 -0.54 1.24
CA TRP A 47 3.56 -1.86 0.74
C TRP A 47 2.94 -2.72 1.85
N GLN A 48 3.55 -2.75 3.04
CA GLN A 48 3.01 -3.43 4.22
C GLN A 48 1.64 -2.85 4.63
N ALA A 49 1.53 -1.53 4.70
CA ALA A 49 0.27 -0.85 5.01
C ALA A 49 -0.82 -1.14 3.97
N THR A 50 -0.46 -1.15 2.68
CA THR A 50 -1.39 -1.51 1.58
C THR A 50 -1.90 -2.94 1.75
N THR A 51 -1.00 -3.88 2.04
CA THR A 51 -1.35 -5.29 2.26
C THR A 51 -2.30 -5.44 3.46
N TYR A 52 -2.02 -4.75 4.56
CA TYR A 52 -2.89 -4.72 5.74
C TYR A 52 -4.28 -4.18 5.41
N TRP A 53 -4.38 -3.04 4.72
CA TRP A 53 -5.65 -2.42 4.39
C TRP A 53 -6.49 -3.26 3.42
N LEU A 54 -5.85 -3.99 2.50
CA LEU A 54 -6.53 -4.96 1.63
C LEU A 54 -7.11 -6.13 2.43
N TRP A 55 -6.35 -6.67 3.37
CA TRP A 55 -6.84 -7.71 4.27
C TRP A 55 -8.00 -7.19 5.14
N ASN A 56 -7.86 -5.98 5.69
CA ASN A 56 -8.86 -5.35 6.54
C ASN A 56 -10.16 -5.05 5.78
N GLU A 57 -10.08 -4.60 4.53
CA GLU A 57 -11.26 -4.40 3.67
C GLU A 57 -11.97 -5.73 3.42
N ARG A 58 -11.25 -6.78 3.02
CA ARG A 58 -11.84 -8.10 2.75
C ARG A 58 -12.51 -8.68 3.98
N ASN A 59 -11.90 -8.52 5.15
CA ASN A 59 -12.50 -8.99 6.41
C ASN A 59 -13.71 -8.17 6.83
N ALA A 60 -13.67 -6.85 6.68
CA ALA A 60 -14.82 -5.99 6.95
C ALA A 60 -16.02 -6.34 6.05
N ARG A 61 -15.75 -6.69 4.79
CA ARG A 61 -16.75 -7.20 3.86
C ARG A 61 -17.33 -8.53 4.33
N LEU A 62 -16.48 -9.48 4.71
CA LEU A 62 -16.90 -10.83 5.11
C LEU A 62 -17.68 -10.85 6.43
N HIS A 63 -17.23 -10.09 7.43
CA HIS A 63 -17.75 -10.19 8.81
C HIS A 63 -18.71 -9.07 9.19
N SER A 64 -18.70 -7.94 8.49
CA SER A 64 -19.50 -6.77 8.83
C SER A 64 -20.33 -6.23 7.66
N ASN A 65 -20.22 -6.85 6.48
CA ASN A 65 -20.84 -6.39 5.25
C ASN A 65 -20.54 -4.90 4.95
N THR A 66 -19.35 -4.44 5.36
CA THR A 66 -18.91 -3.06 5.21
C THR A 66 -17.98 -2.97 4.01
N PHE A 67 -18.30 -2.04 3.11
CA PHE A 67 -17.58 -1.85 1.85
C PHE A 67 -16.87 -0.49 1.87
N ARG A 68 -15.59 -0.47 1.48
CA ARG A 68 -14.84 0.77 1.28
C ARG A 68 -14.29 0.82 -0.12
N SER A 69 -14.39 2.00 -0.73
CA SER A 69 -13.82 2.23 -2.05
C SER A 69 -12.29 2.28 -1.99
N VAL A 70 -11.65 2.02 -3.13
CA VAL A 70 -10.19 2.16 -3.28
C VAL A 70 -9.73 3.56 -2.85
N ASP A 71 -10.43 4.60 -3.27
CA ASP A 71 -10.09 5.99 -2.93
C ASP A 71 -10.21 6.29 -1.44
N SER A 72 -11.22 5.73 -0.77
CA SER A 72 -11.37 5.90 0.69
C SER A 72 -10.21 5.27 1.43
N ILE A 73 -9.79 4.06 1.04
CA ILE A 73 -8.65 3.37 1.67
C ILE A 73 -7.35 4.11 1.35
N PHE A 74 -7.18 4.54 0.10
CA PHE A 74 -6.00 5.29 -0.32
C PHE A 74 -5.83 6.59 0.49
N LYS A 75 -6.89 7.36 0.71
CA LYS A 75 -6.84 8.58 1.55
C LYS A 75 -6.42 8.29 2.99
N LEU A 76 -6.93 7.21 3.57
CA LEU A 76 -6.54 6.78 4.92
C LEU A 76 -5.07 6.38 4.97
N LEU A 77 -4.62 5.62 3.98
CA LEU A 77 -3.25 5.14 3.86
C LEU A 77 -2.26 6.30 3.65
N ASP A 78 -2.53 7.23 2.74
CA ASP A 78 -1.67 8.40 2.48
C ASP A 78 -1.51 9.25 3.75
N ARG A 79 -2.61 9.52 4.47
CA ARG A 79 -2.56 10.22 5.76
C ARG A 79 -1.79 9.44 6.82
N GLN A 80 -1.98 8.13 6.91
CA GLN A 80 -1.26 7.28 7.85
C GLN A 80 0.26 7.31 7.60
N LEU A 81 0.68 7.26 6.34
CA LEU A 81 2.10 7.33 5.97
C LEU A 81 2.70 8.70 6.28
N ILE A 82 2.00 9.79 5.93
CA ILE A 82 2.46 11.15 6.24
C ILE A 82 2.64 11.34 7.75
N ASN A 83 1.63 10.95 8.54
CA ASN A 83 1.71 11.03 10.00
C ASN A 83 2.87 10.21 10.55
N LYS A 84 3.11 9.01 9.99
CA LYS A 84 4.23 8.15 10.40
C LYS A 84 5.58 8.80 10.09
N VAL A 85 5.75 9.39 8.90
CA VAL A 85 6.96 10.12 8.53
C VAL A 85 7.18 11.34 9.43
N GLN A 86 6.11 12.10 9.73
CA GLN A 86 6.17 13.25 10.63
C GLN A 86 6.55 12.85 12.06
N SER A 87 6.13 11.68 12.54
CA SER A 87 6.46 11.20 13.88
C SER A 87 7.95 10.87 14.10
N PHE A 88 8.74 10.77 13.03
CA PHE A 88 10.19 10.56 13.11
C PHE A 88 11.00 11.87 13.12
N ARG A 89 10.33 13.02 12.95
CA ARG A 89 10.91 14.36 13.09
C ARG A 89 10.76 14.82 14.53
#